data_AF-A0A418GPC0-F1
#
_entry.id   AF-A0A418GPC0-F1
#
_cell.length_a   1.000
_cell.length_b   1.000
_cell.length_c   1.000
_cell.angle_alpha   90.00
_cell.angle_beta   90.00
_cell.angle_gamma   90.00
#
_symmetry.space_group_name_H-M   'P 1'
#
loop_
_entity.id
_entity.type
_entity.pdbx_description
1 polymer ?
#
loop_
_entity_poly.entity_id
_entity_poly.type
_entity_poly.pdbx_seq_one_letter_code
_entity_poly.pdbx_strand_id
1 'polypeptide(L)'
;MKLQKQLLEAVEHKQLRPLDVQFALTVAGDEHPAVTLAAALLSHDAGEGHVCLPLSRLENNEASHPLLATCVSEIGELQNWEECLLASQAVSRGDEPTPMILCGDRLYLNRMWCNERTVARFFNEVNHAIE
;
A
#
# COMPACT_ATOMS: atom_id res chain seq x y z
N MET A 1 -7.54 16.90 5.05
CA MET A 1 -8.60 17.63 4.32
C MET A 1 -8.42 17.72 2.79
N LYS A 2 -7.31 18.22 2.22
CA LYS A 2 -7.18 18.33 0.73
C LYS A 2 -6.99 16.97 0.04
N LEU A 3 -6.11 16.11 0.56
CA LEU A 3 -5.92 14.74 0.06
C LEU A 3 -7.22 13.93 0.04
N GLN A 4 -7.99 13.98 1.14
CA GLN A 4 -9.29 13.29 1.20
C GLN A 4 -10.23 13.74 0.07
N LYS A 5 -10.25 15.03 -0.26
CA LYS A 5 -11.06 15.55 -1.36
C LYS A 5 -10.59 15.01 -2.71
N GLN A 6 -9.28 14.96 -2.95
CA GLN A 6 -8.72 14.38 -4.18
C GLN A 6 -9.04 12.89 -4.33
N LEU A 7 -8.98 12.13 -3.22
CA LEU A 7 -9.37 10.72 -3.22
C LEU A 7 -10.85 10.53 -3.55
N LEU A 8 -11.73 11.41 -3.06
CA LEU A 8 -13.16 11.39 -3.41
C LEU A 8 -13.39 11.77 -4.87
N GLU A 9 -12.70 12.78 -5.41
CA GLU A 9 -12.76 13.12 -6.83
C GLU A 9 -12.29 11.94 -7.70
N ALA A 10 -11.25 11.22 -7.27
CA ALA A 10 -10.79 10.02 -7.98
C ALA A 10 -11.80 8.87 -7.96
N VAL A 11 -12.66 8.78 -6.94
CA VAL A 11 -13.81 7.86 -6.94
C VAL A 11 -14.85 8.29 -7.97
N GLU A 12 -15.15 9.59 -8.08
CA GLU A 12 -16.05 10.11 -9.11
C GLU A 12 -15.54 9.82 -10.52
N HIS A 13 -14.22 9.89 -10.73
CA HIS A 13 -13.55 9.53 -11.96
C HIS A 13 -13.36 8.02 -12.18
N LYS A 14 -13.89 7.16 -11.29
CA LYS A 14 -13.77 5.69 -11.33
C LYS A 14 -12.32 5.17 -11.30
N GLN A 15 -11.40 5.97 -10.79
CA GLN A 15 -10.00 5.57 -10.62
C GLN A 15 -9.79 4.79 -9.32
N LEU A 16 -10.62 5.05 -8.30
CA LEU A 16 -10.70 4.30 -7.05
C LEU A 16 -12.13 3.82 -6.80
N ARG A 17 -12.26 2.74 -6.03
CA ARG A 17 -13.56 2.33 -5.49
C ARG A 17 -13.79 3.07 -4.17
N PRO A 18 -15.06 3.28 -3.76
CA PRO A 18 -15.37 3.85 -2.45
C PRO A 18 -14.71 3.10 -1.28
N LEU A 19 -14.54 1.78 -1.43
CA LEU A 19 -13.85 0.94 -0.46
C LEU A 19 -12.38 1.30 -0.28
N ASP A 20 -11.68 1.66 -1.37
CA ASP A 20 -10.25 1.97 -1.33
C ASP A 20 -10.00 3.24 -0.53
N VAL A 21 -10.85 4.26 -0.72
CA VAL A 21 -10.80 5.51 0.04
C VAL A 21 -11.16 5.28 1.51
N GLN A 22 -12.23 4.53 1.77
CA GLN A 22 -12.63 4.24 3.15
C GLN A 22 -11.55 3.46 3.90
N PHE A 23 -10.93 2.48 3.25
CA PHE A 23 -9.81 1.73 3.82
C PHE A 23 -8.65 2.67 4.20
N ALA A 24 -8.20 3.50 3.25
CA ALA A 24 -7.12 4.44 3.46
C ALA A 24 -7.37 5.40 4.65
N LEU A 25 -8.57 5.99 4.69
CA LEU A 25 -8.97 6.90 5.76
C LEU A 25 -9.11 6.20 7.11
N THR A 26 -9.52 4.93 7.12
CA THR A 26 -9.66 4.15 8.37
C THR A 26 -8.29 3.75 8.94
N VAL A 27 -7.33 3.49 8.06
CA VAL A 27 -6.00 2.97 8.45
C VAL A 27 -5.06 4.07 8.90
N ALA A 28 -5.01 5.20 8.18
CA ALA A 28 -4.03 6.26 8.44
C ALA A 28 -4.65 7.65 8.66
N GLY A 29 -5.93 7.82 8.34
CA GLY A 29 -6.64 9.09 8.53
C GLY A 29 -6.00 10.27 7.79
N ASP A 30 -6.11 11.45 8.37
CA ASP A 30 -5.53 12.69 7.85
C ASP A 30 -4.13 12.97 8.43
N GLU A 31 -3.68 12.21 9.44
CA GLU A 31 -2.42 12.46 10.15
C GLU A 31 -1.20 12.09 9.29
N HIS A 32 -1.33 11.09 8.42
CA HIS A 32 -0.23 10.59 7.60
C HIS A 32 -0.61 10.50 6.11
N PRO A 33 -0.54 11.64 5.37
CA PRO A 33 -0.95 11.72 3.97
C PRO A 33 -0.28 10.68 3.05
N ALA A 34 1.00 10.41 3.27
CA ALA A 34 1.77 9.41 2.53
C ALA A 34 1.18 8.00 2.70
N VAL A 35 0.90 7.63 3.95
CA VAL A 35 0.37 6.31 4.32
C VAL A 35 -1.05 6.17 3.80
N THR A 36 -1.86 7.23 3.87
CA THR A 36 -3.23 7.26 3.32
C THR A 36 -3.21 7.07 1.80
N LEU A 37 -2.33 7.74 1.07
CA LEU A 37 -2.20 7.55 -0.38
C LEU A 37 -1.74 6.12 -0.71
N ALA A 38 -0.71 5.62 -0.04
CA ALA A 38 -0.20 4.27 -0.23
C ALA A 38 -1.27 3.21 0.08
N ALA A 39 -2.06 3.40 1.14
CA ALA A 39 -3.16 2.51 1.51
C ALA A 39 -4.28 2.49 0.45
N ALA A 40 -4.64 3.65 -0.11
CA ALA A 40 -5.64 3.75 -1.17
C ALA A 40 -5.18 3.02 -2.44
N LEU A 41 -3.94 3.25 -2.86
CA LEU A 41 -3.34 2.59 -4.02
C LEU A 41 -3.19 1.09 -3.82
N LEU A 42 -2.73 0.68 -2.63
CA LEU A 42 -2.60 -0.74 -2.28
C LEU A 42 -3.95 -1.46 -2.29
N SER A 43 -5.00 -0.83 -1.74
CA SER A 43 -6.36 -1.39 -1.77
C SER A 43 -6.90 -1.52 -3.19
N HIS A 44 -6.66 -0.49 -4.02
CA HIS A 44 -7.03 -0.50 -5.43
C HIS A 44 -6.33 -1.62 -6.19
N ASP A 45 -5.00 -1.69 -6.09
CA ASP A 45 -4.17 -2.71 -6.72
C ASP A 45 -4.59 -4.12 -6.28
N ALA A 46 -4.87 -4.32 -5.00
CA ALA A 46 -5.40 -5.59 -4.48
C ALA A 46 -6.78 -5.92 -5.06
N GLY A 47 -7.58 -4.91 -5.41
CA GLY A 47 -8.83 -5.04 -6.13
C GLY A 47 -8.69 -5.54 -7.56
N GLU A 48 -7.63 -5.11 -8.24
CA GLU A 48 -7.27 -5.50 -9.59
C GLU A 48 -6.51 -6.84 -9.64
N GLY A 49 -6.26 -7.45 -8.49
CA GLY A 49 -5.61 -8.76 -8.35
C GLY A 49 -4.10 -8.71 -8.13
N HIS A 50 -3.52 -7.53 -7.92
CA HIS A 50 -2.12 -7.42 -7.53
C HIS A 50 -1.93 -7.81 -6.06
N VAL A 51 -0.83 -8.50 -5.76
CA VAL A 51 -0.57 -9.03 -4.41
C VAL A 51 0.09 -7.97 -3.51
N CYS A 52 0.90 -7.09 -4.09
CA CYS A 52 1.64 -6.06 -3.40
C CYS A 52 1.80 -4.81 -4.26
N LEU A 53 2.12 -3.69 -3.59
CA LEU A 53 2.49 -2.42 -4.18
C LEU A 53 4.01 -2.20 -4.02
N PRO A 54 4.79 -2.21 -5.10
CA PRO A 54 6.22 -1.87 -5.04
C PRO A 54 6.45 -0.39 -4.69
N LEU A 55 7.40 -0.10 -3.80
CA LEU A 55 7.77 1.27 -3.43
C LEU A 55 8.30 2.08 -4.61
N SER A 56 8.99 1.42 -5.54
CA SER A 56 9.46 2.04 -6.78
C SER A 56 8.32 2.67 -7.61
N ARG A 57 7.08 2.18 -7.49
CA ARG A 57 5.90 2.79 -8.16
C ARG A 57 5.51 4.12 -7.50
N LEU A 58 5.73 4.25 -6.20
CA LEU A 58 5.46 5.47 -5.44
C LEU A 58 6.56 6.51 -5.65
N GLU A 59 7.81 6.08 -5.74
CA GLU A 59 8.98 6.93 -5.97
C GLU A 59 9.03 7.52 -7.39
N ASN A 60 8.72 6.71 -8.40
CA ASN A 60 8.93 7.13 -9.79
C ASN A 60 7.89 8.13 -10.32
N ASN A 61 6.80 8.41 -9.58
CA ASN A 61 5.74 9.44 -9.76
C ASN A 61 5.17 9.72 -11.18
N GLU A 62 5.67 9.09 -12.25
CA GLU A 62 5.53 9.58 -13.62
C GLU A 62 4.78 8.61 -14.53
N ALA A 63 4.52 7.36 -14.15
CA ALA A 63 4.19 6.34 -15.15
C ALA A 63 2.97 5.45 -14.90
N SER A 64 2.31 5.46 -13.73
CA SER A 64 1.42 4.31 -13.43
C SER A 64 0.06 4.59 -12.81
N HIS A 65 -0.26 5.81 -12.36
CA HIS A 65 -1.62 6.13 -11.90
C HIS A 65 -1.88 7.65 -11.90
N PRO A 66 -2.92 8.17 -12.58
CA PRO A 66 -3.26 9.61 -12.58
C PRO A 66 -3.45 10.20 -11.17
N LEU A 67 -3.84 9.34 -10.23
CA LEU A 67 -3.96 9.66 -8.80
C LEU A 67 -2.63 10.05 -8.15
N LEU A 68 -1.54 9.35 -8.48
CA LEU A 68 -0.21 9.63 -7.91
C LEU A 68 0.25 11.03 -8.29
N ALA A 69 0.17 11.38 -9.58
CA ALA A 69 0.58 12.70 -10.05
C ALA A 69 -0.21 13.83 -9.37
N THR A 70 -1.50 13.62 -9.12
CA THR A 70 -2.38 14.63 -8.50
C THR A 70 -2.10 14.76 -7.00
N CYS A 71 -1.98 13.63 -6.29
CA CYS A 71 -1.84 13.62 -4.82
C CYS A 71 -0.40 13.84 -4.34
N VAL A 72 0.63 13.42 -5.09
CA VAL A 72 2.05 13.61 -4.69
C VAL A 72 2.43 15.09 -4.68
N SER A 73 1.82 15.91 -5.55
CA SER A 73 1.99 17.37 -5.51
C SER A 73 1.64 17.99 -4.15
N GLU A 74 0.73 17.36 -3.38
CA GLU A 74 0.32 17.83 -2.06
C GLU A 74 1.16 17.24 -0.92
N ILE A 75 1.68 16.04 -1.10
CA ILE A 75 2.47 15.32 -0.08
C ILE A 75 3.94 15.80 -0.09
N GLY A 76 4.38 16.40 -1.20
CA GLY A 76 5.77 16.79 -1.44
C GLY A 76 6.59 15.64 -2.03
N GLU A 77 7.76 15.95 -2.58
CA GLU A 77 8.74 14.93 -2.99
C GLU A 77 9.19 14.14 -1.74
N LEU A 78 8.50 13.04 -1.47
CA LEU A 78 8.91 12.08 -0.45
C LEU A 78 10.10 11.30 -0.97
N GLN A 79 11.28 11.68 -0.51
CA GLN A 79 12.53 11.03 -0.88
C GLN A 79 12.72 9.68 -0.16
N ASN A 80 11.94 9.40 0.91
CA ASN A 80 12.01 8.14 1.69
C ASN A 80 10.62 7.59 2.04
N TRP A 81 9.95 6.93 1.09
CA TRP A 81 8.64 6.30 1.33
C TRP A 81 8.67 5.27 2.46
N GLU A 82 9.74 4.47 2.57
CA GLU A 82 9.89 3.46 3.62
C GLU A 82 9.82 4.07 5.02
N GLU A 83 10.55 5.15 5.28
CA GLU A 83 10.56 5.83 6.59
C GLU A 83 9.20 6.45 6.90
N CYS A 84 8.57 7.09 5.92
CA CYS A 84 7.25 7.69 6.11
C CYS A 84 6.16 6.64 6.37
N LEU A 85 6.24 5.48 5.72
CA LEU A 85 5.31 4.39 5.94
C LEU A 85 5.49 3.79 7.34
N LEU A 86 6.72 3.50 7.74
CA LEU A 86 7.05 2.91 9.04
C LEU A 86 6.84 3.87 10.22
N ALA A 87 6.71 5.18 9.97
CA ALA A 87 6.33 6.15 11.00
C ALA A 87 4.87 5.96 11.49
N SER A 88 4.03 5.29 10.71
CA SER A 88 2.64 5.01 11.06
C SER A 88 2.48 3.68 11.77
N GLN A 89 1.65 3.64 12.83
CA GLN A 89 1.22 2.40 13.49
C GLN A 89 0.40 1.47 12.58
N ALA A 90 -0.01 1.94 11.40
CA ALA A 90 -0.68 1.13 10.39
C ALA A 90 0.25 0.20 9.62
N VAL A 91 1.56 0.44 9.65
CA VAL A 91 2.55 -0.29 8.86
C VAL A 91 3.59 -0.89 9.79
N SER A 92 3.87 -2.18 9.60
CA SER A 92 4.96 -2.87 10.29
C SER A 92 5.79 -3.69 9.31
N ARG A 93 6.86 -4.32 9.79
CA ARG A 93 7.67 -5.24 8.98
C ARG A 93 7.18 -6.69 9.08
N GLY A 94 5.98 -6.92 9.62
CA GLY A 94 5.41 -8.24 9.86
C GLY A 94 5.71 -8.81 11.24
N ASP A 95 6.28 -7.98 12.11
CA ASP A 95 6.48 -8.19 13.54
C ASP A 95 5.20 -7.90 14.36
N GLU A 96 4.37 -6.97 13.89
CA GLU A 96 3.11 -6.61 14.53
C GLU A 96 1.88 -6.93 13.65
N PRO A 97 0.69 -7.16 14.24
CA PRO A 97 -0.55 -7.41 13.50
C PRO A 97 -1.14 -6.12 12.92
N THR A 98 -0.39 -5.43 12.06
CA THR A 98 -0.80 -4.18 11.42
C THR A 98 -1.54 -4.43 10.10
N PRO A 99 -2.43 -3.52 9.65
CA PRO A 99 -3.20 -3.70 8.42
C PRO A 99 -2.33 -3.77 7.16
N MET A 100 -1.19 -3.08 7.15
CA MET A 100 -0.23 -3.09 6.05
C MET A 100 1.13 -3.61 6.53
N ILE A 101 1.80 -4.38 5.67
CA ILE A 101 3.11 -4.95 5.93
C ILE A 101 4.08 -4.45 4.87
N LEU A 102 5.18 -3.82 5.30
CA LEU A 102 6.29 -3.46 4.43
C LEU A 102 7.36 -4.54 4.52
N CYS A 103 7.56 -5.28 3.42
CA CYS A 103 8.56 -6.34 3.34
C CYS A 103 9.54 -6.05 2.21
N GLY A 104 10.75 -5.60 2.56
CA GLY A 104 11.72 -5.09 1.59
C GLY A 104 11.18 -3.83 0.90
N ASP A 105 11.14 -3.86 -0.43
CA ASP A 105 10.66 -2.78 -1.29
C ASP A 105 9.18 -2.91 -1.67
N ARG A 106 8.41 -3.76 -0.97
CA ARG A 106 7.02 -4.08 -1.31
C ARG A 106 6.09 -3.91 -0.13
N LEU A 107 5.02 -3.17 -0.36
CA LEU A 107 3.93 -2.97 0.59
C LEU A 107 2.81 -3.97 0.31
N TYR A 108 2.31 -4.62 1.36
CA TYR A 108 1.28 -5.66 1.28
C TYR A 108 0.11 -5.33 2.19
N LEU A 109 -1.09 -5.76 1.80
CA LEU A 109 -2.16 -5.97 2.78
C LEU A 109 -1.79 -7.17 3.65
N ASN A 110 -2.03 -7.09 4.96
CA ASN A 110 -1.69 -8.14 5.91
C ASN A 110 -2.19 -9.54 5.45
N ARG A 111 -3.44 -9.61 4.97
CA ARG A 111 -4.02 -10.86 4.46
C ARG A 111 -3.20 -11.45 3.31
N MET A 112 -2.78 -10.61 2.36
CA MET A 112 -2.03 -11.08 1.19
C MET A 112 -0.63 -11.55 1.58
N TRP A 113 0.04 -10.82 2.48
CA TRP A 113 1.32 -11.23 3.03
C TRP A 113 1.25 -12.56 3.79
N CYS A 114 0.21 -12.77 4.60
CA CYS A 114 -0.03 -14.04 5.30
C CYS A 114 -0.26 -15.19 4.31
N ASN A 115 -0.98 -14.95 3.22
CA ASN A 115 -1.20 -15.94 2.18
C ASN A 115 0.12 -16.34 1.49
N GLU A 116 0.96 -15.38 1.10
CA GLU A 116 2.27 -15.66 0.52
C GLU A 116 3.14 -16.49 1.48
N ARG A 117 3.18 -16.12 2.76
CA ARG A 117 3.93 -16.87 3.78
C ARG A 117 3.43 -18.29 3.96
N THR A 118 2.12 -18.51 3.85
CA THR A 118 1.52 -19.84 3.95
C THR A 118 1.98 -20.73 2.79
N VAL A 119 1.98 -20.19 1.58
CA VAL A 119 2.50 -20.89 0.39
C VAL A 119 4.00 -21.17 0.53
N ALA A 120 4.77 -20.18 0.95
CA ALA A 120 6.22 -20.34 1.16
C ALA A 120 6.53 -21.41 2.23
N ARG A 121 5.78 -21.43 3.33
CA ARG A 121 5.90 -22.46 4.37
C ARG A 121 5.60 -23.85 3.81
N PHE A 122 4.50 -24.00 3.08
CA PHE A 122 4.15 -25.27 2.45
C PHE A 122 5.27 -25.80 1.56
N PHE A 123 5.85 -24.96 0.69
CA PHE A 123 6.97 -25.38 -0.15
C PHE A 123 8.23 -25.70 0.64
N ASN A 124 8.56 -24.94 1.68
CA ASN A 124 9.72 -25.24 2.52
C ASN A 124 9.57 -26.55 3.31
N GLU A 125 8.34 -26.89 3.72
CA GLU A 125 8.04 -28.13 4.45
C GLU A 125 8.02 -29.35 3.52
N VAL A 126 7.50 -29.20 2.29
CA VAL A 126 7.33 -30.31 1.33
C VAL A 126 8.58 -30.54 0.49
N ASN A 127 9.30 -29.49 0.08
CA ASN A 127 10.54 -29.61 -0.67
C ASN A 127 11.72 -29.74 0.30
N HIS A 128 11.94 -30.95 0.82
CA HIS A 128 13.28 -31.30 1.31
C HIS A 128 14.21 -31.42 0.11
N ALA A 129 15.42 -30.87 0.23
CA ALA A 129 16.45 -31.03 -0.79
C ALA A 129 16.62 -32.52 -1.07
N ILE A 130 16.46 -32.91 -2.33
CA ILE A 130 16.82 -34.25 -2.80
C ILE A 130 18.35 -34.30 -2.68
N GLU A 131 18.86 -35.01 -1.69
CA GLU A 131 20.30 -35.32 -1.54
C GLU A 131 20.78 -36.27 -2.65
#